data_AF-A0A127SLB9-F1
#
_entry.id   AF-A0A127SLB9-F1
#
_cell.length_a   1.000
_cell.length_b   1.000
_cell.length_c   1.000
_cell.angle_alpha   90.00
_cell.angle_beta   90.00
_cell.angle_gamma   90.00
#
_symmetry.space_group_name_H-M   'P 1'
#
loop_
_entity.id
_entity.type
_entity.pdbx_description
1 polymer ?
#
loop_
_entity_poly.entity_id
_entity_poly.type
_entity_poly.pdbx_seq_one_letter_code
_entity_poly.pdbx_strand_id
1 'polypeptide(L)'
;GTNGRDGQDGAPGRDGTDGQDGLGIAAVAIDDRNHLILTLSDGSMQDAGLLDAVDQATLDTIARLEDIRITRANAPSNRGTEPYDGAVLTFMDDDGTLRFLTEHVPVYRNHDVTA
;
A
#
# COMPACT_ATOMS: atom_id res chain seq x y z
N GLY A 1 64.46 51.13 -22.55
CA GLY A 1 63.98 51.03 -21.16
C GLY A 1 64.22 49.62 -20.68
N THR A 2 64.52 49.44 -19.40
CA THR A 2 64.61 48.11 -18.77
C THR A 2 63.21 47.52 -18.59
N ASN A 3 63.01 46.26 -18.97
CA ASN A 3 61.74 45.57 -18.77
C ASN A 3 61.40 45.50 -17.28
N GLY A 4 60.12 45.69 -16.93
CA GLY A 4 59.63 45.54 -15.57
C GLY A 4 59.77 44.09 -15.08
N ARG A 5 59.92 43.90 -13.76
CA ARG A 5 59.95 42.55 -13.16
C ARG A 5 58.56 41.94 -13.20
N ASP A 6 58.50 40.63 -13.40
CA ASP A 6 57.26 39.86 -13.33
C ASP A 6 56.64 39.95 -11.93
N GLY A 7 55.32 39.96 -11.87
CA GLY A 7 54.55 39.95 -10.62
C GLY A 7 54.70 38.63 -9.89
N GLN A 8 54.60 38.66 -8.55
CA GLN A 8 54.57 37.44 -7.75
C GLN A 8 53.21 36.74 -7.91
N ASP A 9 53.24 35.42 -7.92
CA ASP A 9 52.02 34.60 -7.92
C ASP A 9 51.18 34.87 -6.66
N GLY A 10 49.87 34.82 -6.83
CA GLY A 10 48.93 34.97 -5.72
C GLY A 10 49.05 33.81 -4.73
N ALA A 11 48.77 34.09 -3.45
CA ALA A 11 48.72 33.05 -2.43
C ALA A 11 47.64 32.00 -2.76
N PRO A 12 47.84 30.72 -2.40
CA PRO A 12 46.83 29.69 -2.53
C PRO A 12 45.53 30.09 -1.84
N GLY A 13 44.39 29.67 -2.43
CA GLY A 13 43.08 29.82 -1.80
C GLY A 13 43.00 29.04 -0.48
N ARG A 14 42.08 29.45 0.39
CA ARG A 14 41.79 28.69 1.62
C ARG A 14 40.95 27.47 1.30
N ASP A 15 41.16 26.41 2.08
CA ASP A 15 40.32 25.23 2.05
C ASP A 15 38.87 25.57 2.40
N GLY A 16 37.95 24.81 1.82
CA GLY A 16 36.53 24.87 2.19
C GLY A 16 36.29 24.33 3.60
N THR A 17 35.12 24.64 4.14
CA THR A 17 34.66 24.07 5.42
C THR A 17 34.00 22.72 5.17
N ASP A 18 34.12 21.82 6.15
CA ASP A 18 33.39 20.55 6.15
C ASP A 18 31.86 20.78 6.09
N GLY A 19 31.16 19.78 5.53
CA GLY A 19 29.71 19.77 5.49
C GLY A 19 29.09 19.50 6.88
N GLN A 20 27.79 19.76 7.00
CA GLN A 20 27.05 19.42 8.22
C GLN A 20 26.80 17.91 8.32
N ASP A 21 26.71 17.42 9.56
CA ASP A 21 26.33 16.03 9.85
C ASP A 21 24.92 15.72 9.34
N GLY A 22 24.70 14.47 8.94
CA GLY A 22 23.38 13.98 8.50
C GLY A 22 22.41 13.76 9.65
N LEU A 23 21.11 13.85 9.36
CA LEU A 23 20.04 13.53 10.30
C LEU A 23 19.60 12.06 10.13
N GLY A 24 19.47 11.34 11.25
CA GLY A 24 18.91 10.00 11.30
C GLY A 24 17.41 9.99 11.59
N ILE A 25 16.78 8.83 11.45
CA ILE A 25 15.39 8.59 11.88
C ILE A 25 15.42 7.93 13.26
N ALA A 26 14.76 8.55 14.23
CA ALA A 26 14.62 8.04 15.59
C ALA A 26 13.35 7.19 15.77
N ALA A 27 12.23 7.59 15.14
CA ALA A 27 10.97 6.86 15.19
C ALA A 27 10.09 7.12 13.97
N VAL A 28 9.14 6.21 13.73
CA VAL A 28 8.14 6.30 12.66
C VAL A 28 6.78 5.96 13.25
N ALA A 29 5.77 6.78 12.97
CA ALA A 29 4.40 6.56 13.41
C ALA A 29 3.38 7.01 12.36
N ILE A 30 2.15 6.54 12.50
CA ILE A 30 0.98 7.07 11.78
C ILE A 30 0.16 7.85 12.79
N ASP A 31 -0.23 9.09 12.46
CA ASP A 31 -1.06 9.92 13.34
C ASP A 31 -2.56 9.62 13.19
N ASP A 32 -3.38 10.31 13.99
CA ASP A 32 -4.84 10.18 13.98
C ASP A 32 -5.52 10.69 12.69
N ARG A 33 -4.77 11.38 11.83
CA ARG A 33 -5.19 11.87 10.51
C ARG A 33 -4.65 11.02 9.37
N ASN A 34 -4.06 9.86 9.68
CA ASN A 34 -3.48 8.91 8.71
C ASN A 34 -2.25 9.46 7.95
N HIS A 35 -1.51 10.39 8.56
CA HIS A 35 -0.23 10.86 8.03
C HIS A 35 0.94 10.03 8.57
N LEU A 36 1.94 9.79 7.71
CA LEU A 36 3.21 9.19 8.11
C LEU A 36 4.10 10.27 8.75
N ILE A 37 4.40 10.11 10.04
CA ILE A 37 5.22 11.04 10.81
C ILE A 37 6.58 10.40 11.11
N LEU A 38 7.65 11.11 10.78
CA LEU A 38 9.03 10.76 11.13
C LEU A 38 9.49 11.62 12.31
N THR A 39 10.01 11.00 13.37
CA THR A 39 10.81 11.71 14.38
C THR A 39 12.27 11.55 14.01
N LEU A 40 12.99 12.65 13.83
CA LEU A 40 14.41 12.65 13.47
C LEU A 40 15.30 12.53 14.70
N SER A 41 16.58 12.24 14.50
CA SER A 41 17.57 12.06 15.57
C SER A 41 17.81 13.32 16.40
N ASP A 42 17.46 14.50 15.89
CA ASP A 42 17.50 15.79 16.60
C ASP A 42 16.20 16.10 17.38
N GLY A 43 15.21 15.20 17.33
CA GLY A 43 13.90 15.35 17.97
C GLY A 43 12.89 16.15 17.16
N SER A 44 13.26 16.70 16.00
CA SER A 44 12.30 17.32 15.09
C SER A 44 11.37 16.28 14.47
N MET A 45 10.18 16.72 14.07
CA MET A 45 9.19 15.87 13.40
C MET A 45 8.97 16.35 11.98
N GLN A 46 8.94 15.40 11.04
CA GLN A 46 8.63 15.62 9.64
C GLN A 46 7.37 14.85 9.28
N ASP A 47 6.38 15.56 8.74
CA ASP A 47 5.23 14.96 8.07
C ASP A 47 5.69 14.52 6.66
N ALA A 48 5.69 13.20 6.44
CA ALA A 48 6.06 12.58 5.17
C ALA A 48 4.86 12.41 4.22
N GLY A 49 3.67 12.82 4.66
CA GLY A 49 2.46 12.90 3.86
C GLY A 49 1.34 11.98 4.32
N LEU A 50 0.18 12.20 3.72
CA LEU A 50 -1.00 11.35 3.86
C LEU A 50 -0.70 9.97 3.29
N LEU A 51 -0.96 8.93 4.07
CA LEU A 51 -1.03 7.57 3.55
C LEU A 51 -2.35 7.43 2.82
N ASP A 52 -2.27 6.97 1.57
CA ASP A 52 -3.44 6.78 0.72
C ASP A 52 -4.38 5.79 1.44
N ALA A 53 -5.46 6.34 1.99
CA ALA A 53 -6.52 5.53 2.55
C ALA A 53 -7.24 4.85 1.39
N VAL A 54 -7.80 3.67 1.63
CA VAL A 54 -8.88 3.17 0.79
C VAL A 54 -9.88 4.33 0.66
N ASP A 55 -10.21 4.73 -0.58
CA ASP A 55 -11.04 5.91 -0.77
C ASP A 55 -12.36 5.77 0.01
N GLN A 56 -12.88 6.89 0.50
CA GLN A 56 -14.05 6.87 1.38
C GLN A 56 -15.26 6.22 0.69
N ALA A 57 -15.36 6.31 -0.64
CA ALA A 57 -16.42 5.66 -1.40
C ALA A 57 -16.33 4.12 -1.36
N THR A 58 -15.12 3.57 -1.37
CA THR A 58 -14.84 2.14 -1.23
C THR A 58 -15.08 1.69 0.20
N LEU A 59 -14.66 2.48 1.20
CA LEU A 59 -14.99 2.20 2.60
C LEU A 59 -16.50 2.24 2.86
N ASP A 60 -17.21 3.21 2.29
CA ASP A 60 -18.67 3.31 2.37
C ASP A 60 -19.32 2.11 1.66
N THR A 61 -18.80 1.71 0.50
CA THR A 61 -19.27 0.51 -0.22
C THR A 61 -19.08 -0.74 0.63
N ILE A 62 -17.91 -0.93 1.26
CA ILE A 62 -17.63 -2.06 2.15
C ILE A 62 -18.52 -2.01 3.39
N ALA A 63 -18.74 -0.83 3.98
CA ALA A 63 -19.58 -0.65 5.16
C ALA A 63 -21.07 -0.94 4.90
N ARG A 64 -21.51 -0.82 3.63
CA ARG A 64 -22.86 -1.21 3.20
C ARG A 64 -23.00 -2.71 2.92
N LEU A 65 -21.92 -3.49 2.94
CA LEU A 65 -22.01 -4.94 2.80
C LEU A 65 -22.38 -5.54 4.17
N GLU A 66 -23.64 -5.97 4.32
CA GLU A 66 -24.12 -6.55 5.58
C GLU A 66 -23.72 -8.03 5.75
N ASP A 67 -23.63 -8.77 4.65
CA ASP A 67 -23.25 -10.18 4.65
C ASP A 67 -22.61 -10.57 3.32
N ILE A 68 -21.38 -11.08 3.35
CA ILE A 68 -20.70 -11.65 2.19
C ILE A 68 -20.60 -13.15 2.41
N ARG A 69 -21.46 -13.92 1.75
CA ARG A 69 -21.42 -15.39 1.81
C ARG A 69 -20.95 -15.98 0.51
N ILE A 70 -19.88 -16.78 0.57
CA ILE A 70 -19.52 -17.73 -0.48
C ILE A 70 -20.17 -19.06 -0.12
N THR A 71 -21.26 -19.40 -0.81
CA THR A 71 -21.93 -20.69 -0.60
C THR A 71 -21.46 -21.68 -1.66
N ARG A 72 -21.07 -22.88 -1.23
CA ARG A 72 -20.78 -24.00 -2.15
C ARG A 72 -22.10 -24.47 -2.77
N ALA A 73 -22.27 -24.27 -4.07
CA ALA A 73 -23.37 -24.88 -4.82
C ALA A 73 -23.02 -26.36 -5.10
N ASN A 74 -23.63 -27.27 -4.35
CA ASN A 74 -23.59 -28.69 -4.69
C ASN A 74 -24.77 -28.99 -5.61
N ALA A 75 -24.54 -29.15 -6.92
CA ALA A 75 -25.54 -29.70 -7.81
C ALA A 75 -25.86 -31.14 -7.38
N PRO A 76 -27.15 -31.53 -7.23
CA PRO A 76 -27.52 -32.87 -6.76
C PRO A 76 -27.11 -34.00 -7.72
N SER A 77 -26.71 -33.68 -8.95
CA SER A 77 -26.19 -34.63 -9.95
C SER A 77 -24.67 -34.85 -9.87
N ASN A 78 -23.93 -34.16 -8.99
CA ASN A 78 -22.48 -34.21 -8.98
C ASN A 78 -21.96 -35.57 -8.46
N ARG A 79 -21.49 -36.42 -9.37
CA ARG A 79 -21.05 -37.81 -9.12
C ARG A 79 -19.53 -37.98 -9.03
N GLY A 80 -18.81 -36.93 -8.63
CA GLY A 80 -17.43 -37.07 -8.13
C GLY A 80 -16.31 -36.96 -9.18
N THR A 81 -16.62 -36.57 -10.41
CA THR A 81 -15.60 -36.26 -11.45
C THR A 81 -15.92 -35.01 -12.28
N GLU A 82 -17.07 -34.39 -12.08
CA GLU A 82 -17.47 -33.19 -12.84
C GLU A 82 -16.94 -31.92 -12.15
N PRO A 83 -16.49 -30.91 -12.93
CA PRO A 83 -16.12 -29.60 -12.38
C PRO A 83 -17.25 -29.04 -11.51
N TYR A 84 -16.91 -28.48 -10.34
CA TYR A 84 -17.89 -27.77 -9.53
C TYR A 84 -18.40 -26.57 -10.32
N ASP A 85 -19.70 -26.56 -10.61
CA ASP A 85 -20.35 -25.46 -11.32
C ASP A 85 -20.54 -24.28 -10.38
N GLY A 86 -19.46 -23.50 -10.21
CA GLY A 86 -19.45 -22.17 -9.63
C GLY A 86 -19.48 -22.07 -8.10
N ALA A 87 -18.72 -21.11 -7.56
CA ALA A 87 -19.14 -20.42 -6.35
C ALA A 87 -20.07 -19.28 -6.75
N VAL A 88 -21.23 -19.16 -6.09
CA VAL A 88 -22.12 -18.01 -6.24
C VAL A 88 -21.74 -17.00 -5.19
N LEU A 89 -21.26 -15.84 -5.61
CA LEU A 89 -21.10 -14.69 -4.72
C LEU A 89 -22.47 -14.01 -4.59
N THR A 90 -22.99 -13.99 -3.37
CA THR A 90 -24.26 -13.36 -3.04
C THR A 90 -24.02 -12.14 -2.15
N PHE A 91 -24.64 -11.02 -2.50
CA PHE A 91 -24.71 -9.84 -1.65
C PHE A 91 -26.12 -9.75 -1.06
N MET A 92 -26.21 -9.42 0.22
CA MET A 92 -27.48 -9.02 0.85
C MET A 92 -27.52 -7.48 0.88
N ASP A 93 -28.51 -6.88 0.21
CA ASP A 93 -28.78 -5.45 0.27
C ASP A 93 -29.35 -5.06 1.66
N ASP A 94 -29.33 -3.76 1.97
CA ASP A 94 -29.84 -3.17 3.23
C ASP A 94 -31.35 -3.38 3.46
N ASP A 95 -32.09 -3.72 2.39
CA ASP A 95 -33.51 -4.09 2.44
C ASP A 95 -33.74 -5.61 2.65
N GLY A 96 -32.67 -6.39 2.79
CA GLY A 96 -32.69 -7.85 2.94
C GLY A 96 -32.78 -8.63 1.63
N THR A 97 -32.75 -7.97 0.47
CA THR A 97 -32.78 -8.61 -0.84
C THR A 97 -31.45 -9.29 -1.15
N LEU A 98 -31.50 -10.54 -1.61
CA LEU A 98 -30.33 -11.27 -2.10
C LEU A 98 -30.08 -10.94 -3.58
N ARG A 99 -28.89 -10.43 -3.91
CA ARG A 99 -28.42 -10.25 -5.28
C ARG A 99 -27.40 -11.31 -5.66
N PHE A 100 -27.61 -11.92 -6.81
CA PHE A 100 -26.69 -12.89 -7.40
C PHE A 100 -25.81 -12.18 -8.42
N LEU A 101 -24.49 -12.35 -8.32
CA LEU A 101 -23.63 -12.12 -9.46
C LEU A 101 -23.91 -13.22 -10.49
N THR A 102 -24.43 -12.83 -11.64
CA THR A 102 -24.80 -13.74 -12.73
C THR A 102 -23.60 -14.38 -13.43
N GLU A 103 -22.39 -13.92 -13.14
CA GLU A 103 -21.15 -14.49 -13.68
C GLU A 103 -20.67 -15.64 -12.78
N HIS A 104 -20.68 -16.85 -13.35
CA HIS A 104 -20.21 -18.05 -12.66
C HIS A 104 -18.70 -17.91 -12.41
N VAL A 105 -18.27 -17.95 -11.14
CA VAL A 105 -16.84 -17.98 -10.79
C VAL A 105 -16.41 -19.45 -10.72
N PRO A 106 -15.62 -19.97 -11.70
CA PRO A 106 -15.20 -21.36 -11.67
C PRO A 106 -14.26 -21.63 -10.49
N VAL A 107 -14.59 -22.63 -9.67
CA VAL A 107 -13.73 -23.06 -8.56
C VAL A 107 -13.13 -24.42 -8.90
N TYR A 108 -11.83 -24.45 -9.14
CA TYR A 108 -11.08 -25.69 -9.36
C TYR A 108 -10.67 -26.30 -8.02
N ARG A 109 -10.95 -27.59 -7.83
CA ARG A 109 -10.36 -28.33 -6.72
C ARG A 109 -8.87 -28.46 -7.01
N ASN A 110 -8.00 -28.11 -6.06
CA ASN A 110 -6.58 -28.44 -6.15
C ASN A 110 -6.47 -29.98 -6.08
N HIS A 111 -6.35 -30.63 -7.23
CA HIS A 111 -5.93 -32.02 -7.31
C HIS A 111 -4.45 -32.02 -6.92
N ASP A 112 -4.17 -32.11 -5.61
CA ASP A 112 -2.91 -32.63 -5.02
C ASP A 112 -2.84 -32.30 -3.51
N VAL A 113 -3.91 -32.57 -2.76
CA VAL A 113 -3.79 -32.77 -1.31
C VAL A 113 -4.25 -34.19 -1.02
N THR A 114 -3.40 -35.15 -1.36
CA THR A 114 -3.42 -36.47 -0.73
C THR A 114 -3.05 -36.29 0.74
N ALA A 115 -3.99 -36.65 1.63
CA ALA A 115 -3.74 -36.84 3.05
C ALA A 115 -2.74 -37.96 3.31
#